data_AF-A0A954T6G2-F1
#
_entry.id   AF-A0A954T6G2-F1
#
_cell.length_a   1.000
_cell.length_b   1.000
_cell.length_c   1.000
_cell.angle_alpha   90.00
_cell.angle_beta   90.00
_cell.angle_gamma   90.00
#
_symmetry.space_group_name_H-M   'P 1'
#
loop_
_entity.id
_entity.type
_entity.pdbx_description
1 polymer ?
#
loop_
_entity_poly.entity_id
_entity_poly.type
_entity_poly.pdbx_seq_one_letter_code
_entity_poly.pdbx_strand_id
1 'polypeptide(L)'
;SLLSLRPRCNSQTIPSTNPKVLKPAHAIRVNAASSGTYEEQQDRAADGLRQLTEFAEPYGIAVIVENHGGLSSNGAWLAGVMEKVDHTNCGTLPDFGNFRVGQDEWYDRYKGVAELMPFAKAVSAKSHSFADGREVNTDYHRMMKIVVDAGYHGYVGIEWEGSEPDEYEGIRLTKQLLEQVRDDLSA
;
A
#
# COMPACT_ATOMS: atom_id res chain seq x y z
N SER A 1 3.91 7.18 10.68
CA SER A 1 4.00 8.53 10.07
C SER A 1 3.50 8.42 8.64
N LEU A 2 2.48 9.20 8.25
CA LEU A 2 1.92 9.18 6.90
C LEU A 2 2.47 10.38 6.12
N LEU A 3 3.02 10.17 4.91
CA LEU A 3 3.45 11.25 4.03
C LEU A 3 2.35 11.54 3.00
N SER A 4 1.93 12.81 2.89
CA SER A 4 0.99 13.25 1.85
C SER A 4 1.75 13.67 0.59
N LEU A 5 1.26 13.22 -0.58
CA LEU A 5 1.86 13.52 -1.88
C LEU A 5 1.39 14.85 -2.51
N ARG A 6 0.63 15.69 -1.79
CA ARG A 6 0.13 16.96 -2.35
C ARG A 6 1.26 18.01 -2.44
N PRO A 7 1.43 18.72 -3.58
CA PRO A 7 2.34 19.86 -3.68
C PRO A 7 1.86 21.01 -2.77
N ARG A 8 2.80 21.71 -2.12
CA ARG A 8 2.49 22.81 -1.20
C ARG A 8 1.82 23.95 -1.96
N CYS A 9 0.52 24.16 -1.74
CA CYS A 9 -0.14 25.43 -2.03
C CYS A 9 -0.20 26.26 -0.74
N ASN A 10 0.43 27.43 -0.77
CA ASN A 10 0.57 28.35 0.36
C ASN A 10 -0.80 29.00 0.68
N SER A 11 -1.34 28.77 1.87
CA SER A 11 -2.13 29.78 2.57
C SER A 11 -1.95 29.60 4.08
N GLN A 12 -1.52 30.67 4.74
CA GLN A 12 -1.40 30.74 6.19
C GLN A 12 -2.80 30.74 6.81
N THR A 13 -3.08 29.79 7.68
CA THR A 13 -3.86 30.02 8.91
C THR A 13 -3.41 29.00 9.94
N ILE A 14 -2.82 29.48 11.03
CA ILE A 14 -2.66 28.73 12.28
C ILE A 14 -4.03 28.76 13.00
N PRO A 15 -4.52 27.62 13.49
CA PRO A 15 -5.17 27.59 14.80
C PRO A 15 -4.39 26.61 15.70
N SER A 16 -3.85 27.10 16.81
CA SER A 16 -4.52 27.12 18.12
C SER A 16 -4.92 25.71 18.58
N THR A 17 -4.19 25.24 19.59
CA THR A 17 -4.50 24.16 20.55
C THR A 17 -5.90 23.55 20.43
N ASN A 18 -6.02 22.41 19.75
CA ASN A 18 -7.22 21.58 19.79
C ASN A 18 -6.80 20.15 20.15
N PRO A 19 -7.45 19.48 21.13
CA PRO A 19 -7.13 18.10 21.49
C PRO A 19 -7.21 17.24 20.24
N LYS A 20 -6.25 16.32 20.06
CA LYS A 20 -6.13 15.45 18.88
C LYS A 20 -7.47 14.74 18.62
N VAL A 21 -8.32 15.33 17.77
CA VAL A 21 -9.52 14.67 17.26
C VAL A 21 -9.02 13.50 16.43
N LEU A 22 -9.26 12.29 16.91
CA LEU A 22 -8.94 11.08 16.16
C LEU A 22 -9.76 11.13 14.87
N LYS A 23 -9.10 11.27 13.72
CA LYS A 23 -9.78 11.13 12.44
C LYS A 23 -10.24 9.67 12.31
N PRO A 24 -11.51 9.41 11.95
CA PRO A 24 -11.96 8.05 11.67
C PRO A 24 -11.11 7.45 10.55
N ALA A 25 -10.77 6.17 10.67
CA ALA A 25 -10.06 5.44 9.62
C ALA A 25 -10.96 5.35 8.37
N HIS A 26 -10.38 5.52 7.18
CA HIS A 26 -11.10 5.41 5.92
C HIS A 26 -11.14 3.98 5.37
N ALA A 27 -10.34 3.07 5.94
CA ALA A 27 -10.23 1.68 5.50
C ALA A 27 -9.74 0.76 6.61
N ILE A 28 -10.04 -0.54 6.47
CA ILE A 28 -9.43 -1.64 7.23
C ILE A 28 -8.69 -2.59 6.29
N ARG A 29 -7.48 -3.01 6.67
CA ARG A 29 -6.68 -3.98 5.92
C ARG A 29 -7.00 -5.39 6.36
N VAL A 30 -7.27 -6.28 5.42
CA VAL A 30 -7.54 -7.71 5.64
C VAL A 30 -6.68 -8.59 4.72
N ASN A 31 -6.66 -9.90 4.97
CA ASN A 31 -5.98 -10.86 4.10
C ASN A 31 -6.93 -11.42 3.02
N ALA A 32 -6.36 -12.05 2.00
CA ALA A 32 -7.07 -12.84 0.99
C ALA A 32 -6.60 -14.30 1.00
N ALA A 33 -6.26 -14.84 2.17
CA ALA A 33 -5.78 -16.21 2.28
C ALA A 33 -6.90 -17.21 1.93
N SER A 34 -6.55 -18.24 1.16
CA SER A 34 -7.50 -19.25 0.70
C SER A 34 -6.79 -20.59 0.45
N SER A 35 -7.51 -21.58 -0.07
CA SER A 35 -6.99 -22.90 -0.45
C SER A 35 -7.60 -23.37 -1.76
N GLY A 36 -6.98 -24.37 -2.42
CA GLY A 36 -7.46 -24.91 -3.71
C GLY A 36 -6.62 -24.45 -4.90
N THR A 37 -7.16 -24.58 -6.11
CA THR A 37 -6.52 -24.08 -7.34
C THR A 37 -6.45 -22.55 -7.36
N TYR A 38 -5.74 -21.99 -8.34
CA TYR A 38 -5.63 -20.54 -8.54
C TYR A 38 -7.01 -19.87 -8.59
N GLU A 39 -7.92 -20.41 -9.41
CA GLU A 39 -9.27 -19.89 -9.64
C GLU A 39 -10.17 -20.12 -8.41
N GLU A 40 -10.14 -21.31 -7.80
CA GLU A 40 -10.92 -21.59 -6.59
C GLU A 40 -10.55 -20.65 -5.45
N GLN A 41 -9.26 -20.39 -5.28
CA GLN A 41 -8.78 -19.44 -4.28
C GLN A 41 -9.28 -18.04 -4.56
N GLN A 42 -9.25 -17.62 -5.84
CA GLN A 42 -9.70 -16.31 -6.27
C GLN A 42 -11.20 -16.11 -6.00
N ASP A 43 -12.02 -17.11 -6.31
CA ASP A 43 -13.47 -17.08 -6.09
C ASP A 43 -13.81 -17.04 -4.59
N ARG A 44 -13.14 -17.86 -3.78
CA ARG A 44 -13.33 -17.88 -2.32
C ARG A 44 -12.92 -16.56 -1.66
N ALA A 45 -11.80 -15.99 -2.08
CA ALA A 45 -11.34 -14.70 -1.58
C ALA A 45 -12.31 -13.57 -1.97
N ALA A 46 -12.77 -13.56 -3.23
CA ALA A 46 -13.72 -12.56 -3.71
C ALA A 46 -15.06 -12.63 -2.98
N ASP A 47 -15.60 -13.81 -2.73
CA ASP A 47 -16.86 -14.00 -1.98
C ASP A 47 -16.77 -13.42 -0.56
N GLY A 48 -15.72 -13.80 0.19
CA GLY A 48 -15.51 -13.29 1.56
C GLY A 48 -15.29 -11.77 1.61
N LEU A 49 -14.49 -11.23 0.69
CA LEU A 49 -14.24 -9.79 0.60
C LEU A 49 -15.51 -9.02 0.22
N ARG A 50 -16.35 -9.57 -0.67
CA ARG A 50 -17.60 -8.96 -1.07
C ARG A 50 -18.55 -8.81 0.13
N GLN A 51 -18.77 -9.90 0.88
CA GLN A 51 -19.64 -9.88 2.06
C GLN A 51 -19.14 -8.89 3.12
N LEU A 52 -17.83 -8.86 3.38
CA LEU A 52 -17.24 -7.91 4.33
C LEU A 52 -17.36 -6.46 3.84
N THR A 53 -17.21 -6.23 2.53
CA THR A 53 -17.31 -4.89 1.93
C THR A 53 -18.73 -4.34 2.03
N GLU A 54 -19.75 -5.16 1.75
CA GLU A 54 -21.17 -4.79 1.90
C GLU A 54 -21.51 -4.47 3.36
N PHE A 55 -20.92 -5.20 4.31
CA PHE A 55 -21.08 -4.90 5.73
C PHE A 55 -20.40 -3.58 6.14
N ALA A 56 -19.22 -3.28 5.60
CA ALA A 56 -18.43 -2.11 5.97
C ALA A 56 -18.90 -0.79 5.31
N GLU A 57 -19.57 -0.88 4.15
CA GLU A 57 -20.00 0.28 3.36
C GLU A 57 -20.90 1.26 4.13
N PRO A 58 -21.93 0.85 4.90
CA PRO A 58 -22.76 1.77 5.68
C PRO A 58 -21.98 2.57 6.74
N TYR A 59 -20.80 2.10 7.13
CA TYR A 59 -19.91 2.76 8.08
C TYR A 59 -18.88 3.68 7.40
N GLY A 60 -18.88 3.75 6.06
CA GLY A 60 -17.92 4.53 5.29
C GLY A 60 -16.48 4.00 5.41
N ILE A 61 -16.31 2.71 5.70
CA ILE A 61 -15.02 2.04 5.85
C ILE A 61 -14.78 1.19 4.61
N ALA A 62 -13.68 1.43 3.90
CA ALA A 62 -13.27 0.58 2.80
C ALA A 62 -12.59 -0.70 3.32
N VAL A 63 -12.74 -1.80 2.57
CA VAL A 63 -12.01 -3.04 2.81
C VAL A 63 -10.85 -3.12 1.83
N ILE A 64 -9.62 -3.23 2.33
CA ILE A 64 -8.44 -3.26 1.48
C ILE A 64 -7.60 -4.51 1.72
N VAL A 65 -7.06 -5.08 0.65
CA VAL A 65 -6.15 -6.22 0.73
C VAL A 65 -4.74 -5.77 0.41
N GLU A 66 -3.82 -6.12 1.29
CA GLU A 66 -2.39 -5.96 1.06
C GLU A 66 -1.82 -7.24 0.45
N ASN A 67 -0.93 -7.12 -0.53
CA ASN A 67 -0.11 -8.24 -0.96
C ASN A 67 0.75 -8.71 0.23
N HIS A 68 0.63 -9.98 0.64
CA HIS A 68 1.19 -10.44 1.91
C HIS A 68 1.50 -11.95 1.93
N GLY A 69 2.15 -12.45 0.87
CA GLY A 69 2.55 -13.85 0.73
C GLY A 69 1.53 -14.72 0.01
N GLY A 70 1.98 -15.85 -0.52
CA GLY A 70 1.10 -16.76 -1.28
C GLY A 70 0.56 -16.10 -2.55
N LEU A 71 -0.66 -16.47 -2.97
CA LEU A 71 -1.28 -15.87 -4.15
C LEU A 71 -1.58 -14.37 -4.00
N SER A 72 -1.73 -13.84 -2.78
CA SER A 72 -1.89 -12.40 -2.58
C SER A 72 -0.66 -11.58 -3.02
N SER A 73 0.52 -12.21 -3.10
CA SER A 73 1.74 -11.61 -3.63
C SER A 73 1.86 -11.71 -5.16
N ASN A 74 0.93 -12.38 -5.85
CA ASN A 74 0.84 -12.35 -7.31
C ASN A 74 -0.09 -11.19 -7.72
N GLY A 75 0.47 -10.14 -8.32
CA GLY A 75 -0.26 -8.91 -8.66
C GLY A 75 -1.49 -9.17 -9.53
N ALA A 76 -1.32 -9.94 -10.61
CA ALA A 76 -2.41 -10.34 -11.50
C ALA A 76 -3.51 -11.17 -10.79
N TRP A 77 -3.14 -12.07 -9.88
CA TRP A 77 -4.13 -12.84 -9.11
C TRP A 77 -4.97 -11.91 -8.22
N LEU A 78 -4.31 -11.05 -7.44
CA LEU A 78 -5.00 -10.16 -6.51
C LEU A 78 -5.80 -9.07 -7.24
N ALA A 79 -5.31 -8.57 -8.38
CA ALA A 79 -6.08 -7.69 -9.26
C ALA A 79 -7.37 -8.38 -9.75
N GLY A 80 -7.28 -9.64 -10.21
CA GLY A 80 -8.48 -10.37 -10.61
C GLY A 80 -9.42 -10.73 -9.44
N VAL A 81 -8.93 -10.81 -8.19
CA VAL A 81 -9.82 -10.86 -7.02
C VAL A 81 -10.63 -9.58 -6.93
N MET A 82 -10.00 -8.41 -7.08
CA MET A 82 -10.70 -7.12 -7.04
C MET A 82 -11.75 -7.00 -8.14
N GLU A 83 -11.43 -7.46 -9.35
CA GLU A 83 -12.39 -7.52 -10.46
C GLU A 83 -13.59 -8.41 -10.15
N LYS A 84 -13.38 -9.56 -9.49
CA LYS A 84 -14.47 -10.47 -9.09
C LYS A 84 -15.32 -9.92 -7.94
N VAL A 85 -14.70 -9.19 -7.00
CA VAL A 85 -15.45 -8.54 -5.92
C VAL A 85 -16.41 -7.48 -6.50
N ASP A 86 -15.98 -6.76 -7.54
CA ASP A 86 -16.77 -5.76 -8.26
C ASP A 86 -17.49 -4.79 -7.31
N HIS A 87 -16.71 -4.16 -6.42
CA HIS A 87 -17.24 -3.23 -5.44
C HIS A 87 -16.28 -2.07 -5.19
N THR A 88 -16.74 -0.84 -5.44
CA THR A 88 -15.89 0.37 -5.35
C THR A 88 -15.35 0.63 -3.94
N ASN A 89 -16.03 0.12 -2.90
CA ASN A 89 -15.55 0.19 -1.51
C ASN A 89 -14.55 -0.93 -1.11
N CYS A 90 -14.28 -1.89 -2.00
CA CYS A 90 -13.16 -2.83 -1.88
C CYS A 90 -11.95 -2.32 -2.66
N GLY A 91 -10.73 -2.65 -2.25
CA GLY A 91 -9.54 -2.28 -2.99
C GLY A 91 -8.25 -2.91 -2.48
N THR A 92 -7.14 -2.31 -2.84
CA THR A 92 -5.79 -2.79 -2.49
C THR A 92 -5.05 -1.80 -1.60
N LEU A 93 -4.09 -2.36 -0.87
CA LEU A 93 -2.99 -1.67 -0.22
C LEU A 93 -1.69 -2.20 -0.85
N PRO A 94 -1.22 -1.65 -1.99
CA PRO A 94 0.03 -2.13 -2.57
C PRO A 94 1.20 -1.89 -1.61
N ASP A 95 1.86 -2.96 -1.22
CA ASP A 95 3.08 -2.98 -0.42
C ASP A 95 4.29 -3.20 -1.32
N PHE A 96 5.35 -2.42 -1.12
CA PHE A 96 6.52 -2.41 -2.00
C PHE A 96 7.40 -3.66 -1.93
N GLY A 97 7.33 -4.44 -0.85
CA GLY A 97 8.23 -5.56 -0.57
C GLY A 97 7.57 -6.94 -0.58
N ASN A 98 6.28 -7.04 -0.28
CA ASN A 98 5.58 -8.30 -0.05
C ASN A 98 5.21 -9.04 -1.35
N PHE A 99 6.20 -9.49 -2.12
CA PHE A 99 6.01 -10.18 -3.41
C PHE A 99 6.52 -11.62 -3.44
N ARG A 100 6.71 -12.25 -2.28
CA ARG A 100 7.06 -13.68 -2.20
C ARG A 100 5.81 -14.56 -2.34
N VAL A 101 5.66 -15.24 -3.47
CA VAL A 101 4.51 -16.09 -3.79
C VAL A 101 4.68 -17.50 -3.22
N GLY A 102 5.89 -18.04 -3.27
CA GLY A 102 6.25 -19.37 -2.78
C GLY A 102 7.60 -19.36 -2.07
N GLN A 103 8.12 -20.54 -1.69
CA GLN A 103 9.38 -20.63 -0.94
C GLN A 103 10.55 -19.93 -1.66
N ASP A 104 10.69 -20.17 -2.96
CA ASP A 104 11.72 -19.60 -3.83
C ASP A 104 11.14 -18.84 -5.03
N GLU A 105 9.83 -18.53 -4.97
CA GLU A 105 9.11 -17.85 -6.05
C GLU A 105 8.76 -16.42 -5.64
N TRP A 106 9.24 -15.46 -6.44
CA TRP A 106 9.00 -14.04 -6.26
C TRP A 106 8.32 -13.44 -7.49
N TYR A 107 7.30 -12.64 -7.24
CA TYR A 107 6.69 -11.81 -8.27
C TYR A 107 7.54 -10.55 -8.48
N ASP A 108 7.54 -10.00 -9.70
CA ASP A 108 8.16 -8.70 -9.94
C ASP A 108 7.37 -7.63 -9.19
N ARG A 109 8.00 -6.99 -8.20
CA ARG A 109 7.36 -5.99 -7.35
C ARG A 109 6.84 -4.77 -8.10
N TYR A 110 7.55 -4.34 -9.15
CA TYR A 110 7.18 -3.15 -9.91
C TYR A 110 5.97 -3.46 -10.80
N LYS A 111 5.98 -4.63 -11.43
CA LYS A 111 4.82 -5.14 -12.17
C LYS A 111 3.63 -5.32 -11.22
N GLY A 112 3.85 -5.99 -10.09
CA GLY A 112 2.80 -6.27 -9.13
C GLY A 112 2.18 -5.01 -8.55
N VAL A 113 2.97 -4.02 -8.12
CA VAL A 113 2.41 -2.73 -7.69
C VAL A 113 1.62 -2.07 -8.82
N ALA A 114 2.15 -2.03 -10.05
CA ALA A 114 1.43 -1.44 -11.19
C ALA A 114 0.07 -2.11 -11.45
N GLU A 115 -0.02 -3.44 -11.32
CA GLU A 115 -1.27 -4.20 -11.46
C GLU A 115 -2.28 -3.93 -10.32
N LEU A 116 -1.78 -3.61 -9.12
CA LEU A 116 -2.62 -3.34 -7.95
C LEU A 116 -3.07 -1.88 -7.83
N MET A 117 -2.34 -0.95 -8.44
CA MET A 117 -2.62 0.49 -8.35
C MET A 117 -4.04 0.91 -8.79
N PRO A 118 -4.69 0.31 -9.80
CA PRO A 118 -6.07 0.67 -10.18
C PRO A 118 -7.09 0.53 -9.06
N PHE A 119 -6.79 -0.31 -8.06
CA PHE A 119 -7.66 -0.58 -6.92
C PHE A 119 -7.16 0.06 -5.62
N ALA A 120 -6.05 0.80 -5.67
CA ALA A 120 -5.34 1.27 -4.48
C ALA A 120 -6.12 2.34 -3.72
N LYS A 121 -6.33 2.10 -2.42
CA LYS A 121 -6.92 3.07 -1.47
C LYS A 121 -5.93 3.52 -0.40
N ALA A 122 -4.79 2.84 -0.29
CA ALA A 122 -3.64 3.16 0.54
C ALA A 122 -2.39 2.54 -0.12
N VAL A 123 -1.18 2.98 0.25
CA VAL A 123 0.09 2.42 -0.24
C VAL A 123 1.03 2.21 0.95
N SER A 124 1.70 1.07 1.01
CA SER A 124 2.74 0.78 2.02
C SER A 124 4.14 0.87 1.41
N ALA A 125 4.93 1.80 1.95
CA ALA A 125 6.35 1.94 1.68
C ALA A 125 7.14 1.02 2.61
N LYS A 126 7.15 -0.28 2.26
CA LYS A 126 7.96 -1.31 2.91
C LYS A 126 9.45 -1.04 2.73
N SER A 127 10.21 -1.15 3.82
CA SER A 127 11.65 -0.90 3.87
C SER A 127 12.32 -1.84 4.88
N HIS A 128 13.54 -2.29 4.57
CA HIS A 128 14.28 -3.24 5.42
C HIS A 128 15.72 -2.85 5.70
N SER A 129 16.38 -2.19 4.75
CA SER A 129 17.78 -1.80 4.90
C SER A 129 18.12 -0.63 4.02
N PHE A 130 19.07 0.19 4.47
CA PHE A 130 19.51 1.39 3.78
C PHE A 130 21.01 1.36 3.49
N ALA A 131 21.38 1.81 2.29
CA ALA A 131 22.74 2.09 1.90
C ALA A 131 22.77 3.39 1.09
N ASP A 132 23.69 4.30 1.41
CA ASP A 132 23.82 5.61 0.76
C ASP A 132 22.50 6.41 0.67
N GLY A 133 21.69 6.33 1.73
CA GLY A 133 20.39 7.02 1.82
C GLY A 133 19.26 6.40 1.00
N ARG A 134 19.47 5.23 0.37
CA ARG A 134 18.46 4.52 -0.42
C ARG A 134 18.10 3.18 0.21
N GLU A 135 16.85 2.74 0.00
CA GLU A 135 16.46 1.38 0.35
C GLU A 135 17.15 0.38 -0.60
N VAL A 136 17.73 -0.69 -0.05
CA VAL A 136 18.61 -1.59 -0.80
C VAL A 136 17.84 -2.49 -1.76
N ASN A 137 16.64 -2.92 -1.38
CA ASN A 137 15.89 -3.96 -2.09
C ASN A 137 14.93 -3.39 -3.14
N THR A 138 14.57 -2.12 -3.01
CA THR A 138 13.54 -1.43 -3.77
C THR A 138 14.05 -0.08 -4.24
N ASP A 139 14.01 0.13 -5.55
CA ASP A 139 14.20 1.47 -6.10
C ASP A 139 12.93 2.30 -5.85
N TYR A 140 12.99 3.15 -4.83
CA TYR A 140 11.87 4.02 -4.46
C TYR A 140 11.55 5.08 -5.51
N HIS A 141 12.51 5.53 -6.34
CA HIS A 141 12.20 6.44 -7.43
C HIS A 141 11.34 5.76 -8.49
N ARG A 142 11.75 4.57 -8.93
CA ARG A 142 10.97 3.77 -9.88
C ARG A 142 9.60 3.41 -9.30
N MET A 143 9.56 3.00 -8.04
CA MET A 143 8.32 2.57 -7.38
C MET A 143 7.34 3.74 -7.22
N MET A 144 7.79 4.88 -6.70
CA MET A 144 6.93 6.06 -6.54
C MET A 144 6.50 6.64 -7.88
N LYS A 145 7.32 6.53 -8.93
CA LYS A 145 6.89 6.89 -10.28
C LYS A 145 5.69 6.06 -10.74
N ILE A 146 5.68 4.75 -10.51
CA ILE A 146 4.52 3.88 -10.81
C ILE A 146 3.28 4.35 -10.03
N VAL A 147 3.44 4.64 -8.75
CA VAL A 147 2.34 5.11 -7.88
C VAL A 147 1.74 6.44 -8.39
N VAL A 148 2.59 7.40 -8.74
CA VAL A 148 2.18 8.73 -9.21
C VAL A 148 1.60 8.67 -10.62
N ASP A 149 2.21 7.90 -11.53
CA ASP A 149 1.72 7.73 -12.91
C ASP A 149 0.34 7.05 -12.93
N ALA A 150 0.01 6.24 -11.93
CA ALA A 150 -1.33 5.67 -11.73
C ALA A 150 -2.36 6.67 -11.17
N GLY A 151 -1.97 7.93 -10.92
CA GLY A 151 -2.84 9.00 -10.42
C GLY A 151 -3.08 8.98 -8.91
N TYR A 152 -2.28 8.23 -8.14
CA TYR A 152 -2.44 8.17 -6.69
C TYR A 152 -1.87 9.41 -5.99
N HIS A 153 -2.72 10.12 -5.25
CA HIS A 153 -2.35 11.34 -4.50
C HIS A 153 -2.70 11.25 -3.01
N GLY A 154 -2.93 10.03 -2.51
CA GLY A 154 -3.26 9.76 -1.11
C GLY A 154 -2.04 9.78 -0.20
N TYR A 155 -2.13 9.03 0.90
CA TYR A 155 -1.03 8.88 1.85
C TYR A 155 -0.21 7.63 1.53
N VAL A 156 1.11 7.77 1.63
CA VAL A 156 2.04 6.64 1.64
C VAL A 156 2.43 6.36 3.09
N GLY A 157 2.12 5.16 3.58
CA GLY A 157 2.45 4.71 4.92
C GLY A 157 3.86 4.13 4.97
N ILE A 158 4.66 4.57 5.95
CA ILE A 158 5.99 3.98 6.18
C ILE A 158 5.82 2.66 6.92
N GLU A 159 6.40 1.61 6.38
CA GLU A 159 6.45 0.29 7.02
C GLU A 159 7.92 -0.18 7.06
N TRP A 160 8.51 -0.07 8.25
CA TRP A 160 9.87 -0.54 8.51
C TRP A 160 9.82 -1.94 9.10
N GLU A 161 10.50 -2.88 8.46
CA GLU A 161 10.59 -4.29 8.87
C GLU A 161 12.06 -4.79 8.89
N GLY A 162 12.99 -3.83 8.92
CA GLY A 162 14.41 -4.11 9.06
C GLY A 162 14.82 -4.40 10.51
N SER A 163 15.92 -5.13 10.67
CA SER A 163 16.51 -5.43 11.98
C SER A 163 17.56 -4.41 12.42
N GLU A 164 18.15 -3.69 11.47
CA GLU A 164 19.19 -2.67 11.70
C GLU A 164 19.03 -1.55 10.66
N PRO A 165 19.01 -0.26 11.06
CA PRO A 165 19.08 0.26 12.42
C PRO A 165 17.78 0.00 13.22
N ASP A 166 17.66 0.58 14.41
CA ASP A 166 16.43 0.47 15.22
C ASP A 166 15.19 1.01 14.48
N GLU A 167 14.01 0.68 15.00
CA GLU A 167 12.73 1.05 14.38
C GLU A 167 12.57 2.56 14.19
N TYR A 168 13.02 3.37 15.14
CA TYR A 168 12.87 4.82 15.07
C TYR A 168 13.71 5.39 13.93
N GLU A 169 14.95 4.93 13.82
CA GLU A 169 15.87 5.35 12.78
C GLU A 169 15.46 4.82 11.42
N GLY A 170 15.02 3.56 11.32
CA GLY A 170 14.46 2.98 10.11
C GLY A 170 13.28 3.80 9.57
N ILE A 171 12.31 4.13 10.42
CA ILE A 171 11.18 5.00 10.07
C ILE A 171 11.65 6.38 9.60
N ARG A 172 12.67 6.95 10.26
CA ARG A 172 13.23 8.26 9.90
C ARG A 172 13.88 8.23 8.52
N LEU A 173 14.65 7.19 8.21
CA LEU A 173 15.31 7.01 6.91
C LEU A 173 14.29 6.81 5.79
N THR A 174 13.27 5.97 5.99
CA THR A 174 12.20 5.79 4.99
C THR A 174 11.44 7.10 4.74
N LYS A 175 11.17 7.88 5.79
CA LYS A 175 10.57 9.21 5.65
C LYS A 175 11.44 10.14 4.80
N GLN A 176 12.74 10.19 5.07
CA GLN A 176 13.68 11.04 4.32
C GLN A 176 13.73 10.65 2.84
N LEU A 177 13.82 9.35 2.56
CA LEU A 177 13.83 8.84 1.19
C LEU A 177 12.54 9.22 0.45
N LEU A 178 11.38 9.05 1.07
CA LEU A 178 10.10 9.43 0.46
C LEU A 178 9.98 10.94 0.22
N GLU A 179 10.48 11.78 1.15
CA GLU A 179 10.50 13.24 0.98
C GLU A 179 11.41 13.66 -0.18
N GLN A 180 12.59 13.05 -0.29
CA GLN A 180 13.53 13.28 -1.40
C GLN A 180 12.90 12.87 -2.74
N VAL A 181 12.35 11.65 -2.83
CA VAL A 181 11.73 11.14 -4.06
C VAL A 181 10.53 11.98 -4.48
N ARG A 182 9.71 12.44 -3.53
CA ARG A 182 8.59 13.36 -3.82
C ARG A 182 9.12 14.66 -4.43
N ASP A 183 10.13 15.26 -3.83
CA ASP A 183 10.67 16.53 -4.29
C ASP A 183 11.26 16.37 -5.71
N ASP A 184 12.01 15.30 -5.96
CA ASP A 184 12.60 14.97 -7.27
C ASP A 184 11.55 14.69 -8.37
N LEU A 185 10.43 14.05 -8.04
CA LEU A 185 9.32 13.79 -8.98
C LEU A 185 8.42 15.01 -9.22
N SER A 186 8.54 16.04 -8.38
CA SER A 186 7.74 17.27 -8.47
C SER A 186 8.48 18.46 -9.10
N ALA A 187 9.78 18.31 -9.34
CA ALA A 187 10.64 19.28 -10.01
C ALA A 187 10.43 19.28 -11.53
#